data_AF-A0A954M3E8-F1
#
_entry.id   AF-A0A954M3E8-F1
#
_cell.length_a   1.000
_cell.length_b   1.000
_cell.length_c   1.000
_cell.angle_alpha   90.00
_cell.angle_beta   90.00
_cell.angle_gamma   90.00
#
_symmetry.space_group_name_H-M   'P 1'
#
loop_
_entity.id
_entity.type
_entity.pdbx_description
1 polymer ?
#
loop_
_entity_poly.entity_id
_entity_poly.type
_entity_poly.pdbx_seq_one_letter_code
_entity_poly.pdbx_strand_id
1 'polypeptide(L)'
;MKLAVMSFPARVAGLCVFFSCSLLLVAHTLGDDASAPDVDSVVTLLDLVLDADEATARKCLGVLTAHVQSRSLPPERVQKLKAELGERLRGIVADADHPLRIDAALLVACWGDRSSLELIRRRYLDAELPIEQRLAALQGLVAAGAAREVLNAVSDTINDPKAGSALRMGVIERLSGIQDEQFGPMIAELLVDNLPRFEEEVRPKAIEVLTQRPAWSAPLLVAIKKQDV
;
A
#
# COMPACT_ATOMS: atom_id res chain seq x y z
N MET A 1 -10.28 -45.45 -33.62
CA MET A 1 -11.71 -45.79 -33.61
C MET A 1 -12.05 -46.49 -32.30
N LYS A 2 -12.47 -45.72 -31.28
CA LYS A 2 -13.32 -46.10 -30.14
C LYS A 2 -13.41 -44.88 -29.23
N LEU A 3 -14.53 -44.19 -29.36
CA LEU A 3 -15.00 -43.11 -28.48
C LEU A 3 -15.38 -43.72 -27.14
N ALA A 4 -14.90 -43.13 -26.04
CA ALA A 4 -15.45 -43.34 -24.71
C ALA A 4 -15.91 -41.99 -24.18
N VAL A 5 -17.21 -41.73 -24.36
CA VAL A 5 -17.97 -40.65 -23.77
C VAL A 5 -18.25 -41.04 -22.32
N MET A 6 -17.70 -40.32 -21.36
CA MET A 6 -18.15 -40.39 -19.97
C MET A 6 -18.82 -39.07 -19.58
N SER A 7 -20.14 -39.17 -19.51
CA SER A 7 -21.09 -38.24 -18.94
C SER A 7 -20.80 -37.99 -17.46
N PHE A 8 -20.69 -36.71 -17.07
CA PHE A 8 -20.68 -36.29 -15.67
C PHE A 8 -22.03 -35.60 -15.36
N PRO A 9 -22.71 -35.96 -14.27
CA PRO A 9 -24.01 -35.39 -13.94
C PRO A 9 -23.88 -33.99 -13.35
N ALA A 10 -24.87 -33.18 -13.72
CA ALA A 10 -25.11 -31.84 -13.24
C ALA A 10 -25.56 -31.81 -11.76
N ARG A 11 -25.43 -30.60 -11.18
CA ARG A 11 -26.13 -30.05 -10.01
C ARG A 11 -25.54 -30.37 -8.63
N VAL A 12 -24.70 -29.44 -8.16
CA VAL A 12 -24.86 -28.86 -6.82
C VAL A 12 -24.83 -27.33 -6.97
N ALA A 13 -26.01 -26.77 -7.25
CA ALA A 13 -26.30 -25.37 -6.99
C ALA A 13 -26.75 -25.31 -5.53
N GLY A 14 -25.91 -24.79 -4.65
CA GLY A 14 -26.19 -24.72 -3.22
C GLY A 14 -25.39 -23.62 -2.55
N LEU A 15 -26.07 -22.50 -2.31
CA LEU A 15 -25.86 -21.61 -1.17
C LEU A 15 -24.41 -21.15 -0.87
N CYS A 16 -23.95 -20.09 -1.54
CA CYS A 16 -22.89 -19.20 -1.02
C CYS A 16 -23.19 -17.73 -1.37
N VAL A 17 -24.45 -17.33 -1.19
CA VAL A 17 -24.88 -15.93 -1.15
C VAL A 17 -25.39 -15.71 0.27
N PHE A 18 -25.05 -14.56 0.89
CA PHE A 18 -25.43 -14.12 2.25
C PHE A 18 -24.42 -14.28 3.40
N PHE A 19 -23.12 -14.11 3.16
CA PHE A 19 -22.18 -13.73 4.26
C PHE A 19 -21.27 -12.55 3.93
N SER A 20 -21.61 -11.74 2.91
CA SER A 20 -20.81 -10.58 2.50
C SER A 20 -21.45 -9.22 2.81
N CYS A 21 -22.64 -9.17 3.41
CA CYS A 21 -23.33 -7.90 3.73
C CYS A 21 -23.43 -7.58 5.23
N SER A 22 -23.06 -8.49 6.14
CA SER A 22 -23.23 -8.25 7.59
C SER A 22 -22.06 -7.52 8.26
N LEU A 23 -20.94 -7.28 7.56
CA LEU A 23 -19.82 -6.48 8.09
C LEU A 23 -19.90 -4.99 7.71
N LEU A 24 -20.72 -4.61 6.73
CA LEU A 24 -20.92 -3.21 6.33
C LEU A 24 -22.18 -2.57 6.94
N LEU A 25 -23.09 -3.37 7.52
CA LEU A 25 -24.36 -2.86 8.09
C LEU A 25 -24.37 -2.69 9.61
N VAL A 26 -23.25 -2.91 10.30
CA VAL A 26 -23.12 -2.58 11.73
C VAL A 26 -22.57 -1.16 11.95
N ALA A 27 -22.06 -0.51 10.91
CA ALA A 27 -21.39 0.78 11.04
C ALA A 27 -22.32 2.00 11.12
N HIS A 28 -23.65 1.86 10.98
CA HIS A 28 -24.53 3.02 10.82
C HIS A 28 -25.69 3.17 11.81
N THR A 29 -25.83 2.30 12.81
CA THR A 29 -26.96 2.40 13.77
C THR A 29 -26.57 2.19 15.23
N LEU A 30 -25.43 2.72 15.69
CA LEU A 30 -25.18 2.89 17.14
C LEU A 30 -24.44 4.20 17.39
N GLY A 31 -24.86 4.87 18.47
CA GLY A 31 -24.50 6.23 18.81
C GLY A 31 -23.03 6.48 19.08
N ASP A 32 -22.78 7.78 19.26
CA ASP A 32 -21.53 8.55 19.34
C ASP A 32 -20.56 8.17 20.50
N ASP A 33 -20.60 6.92 20.98
CA ASP A 33 -19.78 6.39 22.10
C ASP A 33 -19.24 4.97 21.85
N ALA A 34 -19.18 4.51 20.58
CA ALA A 34 -18.51 3.26 20.24
C ALA A 34 -16.99 3.47 20.31
N SER A 35 -16.43 3.38 21.52
CA SER A 35 -14.98 3.38 21.76
C SER A 35 -14.30 2.43 20.77
N ALA A 36 -13.34 2.95 20.01
CA ALA A 36 -12.58 2.16 19.05
C ALA A 36 -12.06 0.89 19.73
N PRO A 37 -12.13 -0.29 19.07
CA PRO A 37 -11.78 -1.56 19.69
C PRO A 37 -10.43 -1.48 20.38
N ASP A 38 -10.35 -2.05 21.58
CA ASP A 38 -9.12 -2.09 22.34
C ASP A 38 -8.06 -2.95 21.62
N VAL A 39 -6.78 -2.59 21.79
CA VAL A 39 -5.67 -3.25 21.13
C VAL A 39 -5.61 -4.74 21.48
N ASP A 40 -5.93 -5.12 22.72
CA ASP A 40 -5.90 -6.52 23.17
C ASP A 40 -6.92 -7.37 22.39
N SER A 41 -8.08 -6.78 22.08
CA SER A 41 -9.11 -7.44 21.28
C SER A 41 -8.67 -7.63 19.83
N VAL A 42 -7.99 -6.63 19.25
CA VAL A 42 -7.45 -6.72 17.88
C VAL A 42 -6.37 -7.77 17.79
N VAL A 43 -5.45 -7.81 18.75
CA VAL A 43 -4.36 -8.80 18.81
C VAL A 43 -4.93 -10.21 18.97
N THR A 44 -5.84 -10.42 19.92
CA THR A 44 -6.48 -11.72 20.15
C THR A 44 -7.21 -12.22 18.90
N LEU A 45 -7.98 -11.35 18.24
CA LEU A 45 -8.69 -11.71 17.02
C LEU A 45 -7.72 -12.05 15.89
N LEU A 46 -6.67 -11.24 15.71
CA LEU A 46 -5.69 -11.48 14.65
C LEU A 46 -4.95 -12.78 14.87
N ASP A 47 -4.53 -13.08 16.11
CA ASP A 47 -3.88 -14.36 16.45
C ASP A 47 -4.75 -15.57 16.12
N LEU A 48 -6.04 -15.49 16.42
CA LEU A 48 -6.98 -16.57 16.09
C LEU A 48 -7.13 -16.75 14.58
N VAL A 49 -7.24 -15.64 13.83
CA VAL A 49 -7.49 -15.67 12.39
C VAL A 49 -6.24 -16.07 11.60
N LEU A 50 -5.04 -15.70 12.07
CA LEU A 50 -3.76 -16.07 11.45
C LEU A 50 -3.61 -17.59 11.27
N ASP A 51 -4.14 -18.39 12.21
CA ASP A 51 -4.07 -19.86 12.15
C ASP A 51 -5.31 -20.50 11.50
N ALA A 52 -6.44 -19.79 11.48
CA ALA A 52 -7.73 -20.38 11.10
C ALA A 52 -8.11 -20.17 9.63
N ASP A 53 -7.94 -18.95 9.09
CA ASP A 53 -8.38 -18.62 7.73
C ASP A 53 -7.46 -17.58 7.07
N GLU A 54 -6.68 -18.04 6.09
CA GLU A 54 -5.72 -17.23 5.37
C GLU A 54 -6.37 -16.00 4.69
N ALA A 55 -7.54 -16.18 4.07
CA ALA A 55 -8.19 -15.11 3.34
C ALA A 55 -8.66 -13.97 4.25
N THR A 56 -9.20 -14.31 5.43
CA THR A 56 -9.58 -13.35 6.46
C THR A 56 -8.35 -12.74 7.11
N ALA A 57 -7.31 -13.52 7.39
CA ALA A 57 -6.05 -13.03 7.95
C ALA A 57 -5.42 -11.95 7.06
N ARG A 58 -5.36 -12.21 5.75
CA ARG A 58 -4.91 -11.25 4.74
C ARG A 58 -5.69 -9.94 4.79
N LYS A 59 -7.02 -10.02 4.87
CA LYS A 59 -7.89 -8.83 4.97
C LYS A 59 -7.63 -8.06 6.28
N CYS A 60 -7.52 -8.75 7.41
CA CYS A 60 -7.23 -8.15 8.70
C CYS A 60 -5.87 -7.44 8.71
N LEU A 61 -4.82 -8.09 8.19
CA LEU A 61 -3.50 -7.49 8.03
C LEU A 61 -3.53 -6.27 7.10
N GLY A 62 -4.26 -6.34 5.99
CA GLY A 62 -4.42 -5.23 5.06
C GLY A 62 -5.09 -4.01 5.71
N VAL A 63 -6.18 -4.22 6.45
CA VAL A 63 -6.88 -3.16 7.19
C VAL A 63 -5.96 -2.54 8.26
N LEU A 64 -5.30 -3.37 9.06
CA LEU A 64 -4.38 -2.90 10.10
C LEU A 64 -3.21 -2.11 9.50
N THR A 65 -2.66 -2.60 8.39
CA THR A 65 -1.60 -1.92 7.64
C THR A 65 -2.07 -0.55 7.17
N ALA A 66 -3.25 -0.45 6.54
CA ALA A 66 -3.79 0.83 6.08
C ALA A 66 -3.98 1.84 7.23
N HIS A 67 -4.43 1.37 8.40
CA HIS A 67 -4.56 2.22 9.59
C HIS A 67 -3.22 2.73 10.13
N VAL A 68 -2.19 1.89 10.15
CA VAL A 68 -0.83 2.29 10.53
C VAL A 68 -0.25 3.27 9.50
N GLN A 69 -0.40 2.99 8.21
CA GLN A 69 0.15 3.82 7.12
C GLN A 69 -0.47 5.21 7.05
N SER A 70 -1.78 5.32 7.28
CA SER A 70 -2.52 6.58 7.32
C SER A 70 -2.26 7.40 8.59
N ARG A 71 -1.51 6.86 9.56
CA ARG A 71 -1.31 7.45 10.90
C ARG A 71 -2.64 7.70 11.64
N SER A 72 -3.68 6.92 11.33
CA SER A 72 -4.98 7.00 12.00
C SER A 72 -4.95 6.42 13.42
N LEU A 73 -3.94 5.62 13.75
CA LEU A 73 -3.73 5.06 15.08
C LEU A 73 -2.80 5.95 15.91
N PRO A 74 -3.14 6.24 17.18
CA PRO A 74 -2.23 6.88 18.11
C PRO A 74 -0.90 6.10 18.23
N PRO A 75 0.26 6.78 18.36
CA PRO A 75 1.56 6.12 18.44
C PRO A 75 1.65 5.05 19.52
N GLU A 76 0.97 5.24 20.66
CA GLU A 76 0.95 4.31 21.80
C GLU A 76 0.30 2.98 21.40
N ARG A 77 -0.79 3.03 20.62
CA ARG A 77 -1.46 1.83 20.09
C ARG A 77 -0.57 1.09 19.09
N VAL A 78 0.13 1.82 18.23
CA VAL A 78 1.08 1.23 17.28
C VAL A 78 2.23 0.53 18.01
N GLN A 79 2.76 1.14 19.07
CA GLN A 79 3.81 0.50 19.88
C GLN A 79 3.31 -0.76 20.58
N LYS A 80 2.09 -0.75 21.13
CA LYS A 80 1.49 -1.94 21.75
C LYS A 80 1.29 -3.07 20.73
N LEU A 81 0.73 -2.77 19.55
CA LEU A 81 0.61 -3.74 18.45
C LEU A 81 1.97 -4.33 18.05
N LYS A 82 3.00 -3.50 17.92
CA LYS A 82 4.36 -3.95 17.61
C LYS A 82 4.93 -4.86 18.70
N ALA A 83 4.69 -4.55 19.97
CA ALA A 83 5.17 -5.34 21.09
C ALA A 83 4.52 -6.74 21.11
N GLU A 84 3.22 -6.82 20.86
CA GLU A 84 2.45 -8.06 20.99
C GLU A 84 2.51 -8.95 19.74
N LEU A 85 2.42 -8.36 18.54
CA LEU A 85 2.40 -9.11 17.27
C LEU A 85 3.77 -9.21 16.61
N GLY A 86 4.74 -8.41 17.05
CA GLY A 86 5.99 -8.20 16.33
C GLY A 86 6.81 -9.45 16.09
N GLU A 87 6.92 -10.34 17.08
CA GLU A 87 7.68 -11.58 16.94
C GLU A 87 6.98 -12.57 16.02
N ARG A 88 5.67 -12.76 16.21
CA ARG A 88 4.86 -13.66 15.38
C ARG A 88 4.89 -13.28 13.90
N LEU A 89 4.67 -12.00 13.60
CA LEU A 89 4.70 -11.52 12.23
C LEU A 89 6.11 -11.61 11.62
N ARG A 90 7.18 -11.39 12.39
CA ARG A 90 8.55 -11.62 11.92
C ARG A 90 8.81 -13.10 11.60
N GLY A 91 8.24 -14.03 12.38
CA GLY A 91 8.26 -15.45 12.06
C GLY A 91 7.62 -15.76 10.70
N ILE A 92 6.43 -15.19 10.45
CA ILE A 92 5.73 -15.29 9.16
C ILE A 92 6.55 -14.70 8.01
N VAL A 93 7.24 -13.57 8.23
CA VAL A 93 8.07 -12.92 7.20
C VAL A 93 9.33 -13.74 6.88
N ALA A 94 9.90 -14.41 7.89
CA ALA A 94 11.10 -15.23 7.76
C ALA A 94 10.84 -16.54 6.99
N ASP A 95 9.64 -17.10 7.11
CA ASP A 95 9.21 -18.25 6.32
C ASP A 95 8.93 -17.81 4.87
N ALA A 96 9.72 -18.36 3.94
CA ALA A 96 9.67 -17.93 2.54
C ALA A 96 8.41 -18.37 1.81
N ASP A 97 7.82 -19.49 2.25
CA ASP A 97 6.69 -20.15 1.63
C ASP A 97 5.36 -19.82 2.32
N HIS A 98 5.41 -19.03 3.41
CA HIS A 98 4.21 -18.67 4.16
C HIS A 98 3.27 -17.80 3.29
N PRO A 99 1.98 -18.14 3.16
CA PRO A 99 1.06 -17.46 2.24
C PRO A 99 0.74 -16.01 2.64
N LEU A 100 0.90 -15.67 3.93
CA LEU A 100 0.74 -14.31 4.46
C LEU A 100 2.05 -13.51 4.53
N ARG A 101 3.16 -14.03 4.00
CA ARG A 101 4.49 -13.41 4.13
C ARG A 101 4.50 -11.94 3.69
N ILE A 102 3.86 -11.63 2.57
CA ILE A 102 3.86 -10.27 2.01
C ILE A 102 2.98 -9.33 2.82
N ASP A 103 1.80 -9.79 3.23
CA ASP A 103 0.86 -9.01 4.03
C ASP A 103 1.47 -8.67 5.41
N ALA A 104 2.13 -9.64 6.04
CA ALA A 104 2.88 -9.43 7.28
C ALA A 104 4.08 -8.50 7.06
N ALA A 105 4.84 -8.66 5.98
CA ALA A 105 5.99 -7.80 5.68
C ALA A 105 5.60 -6.35 5.46
N LEU A 106 4.44 -6.05 4.85
CA LEU A 106 3.95 -4.69 4.70
C LEU A 106 3.71 -4.02 6.06
N LEU A 107 3.07 -4.73 7.00
CA LEU A 107 2.83 -4.20 8.34
C LEU A 107 4.13 -4.05 9.13
N VAL A 108 5.00 -5.06 9.10
CA VAL A 108 6.26 -5.08 9.85
C VAL A 108 7.26 -4.05 9.30
N ALA A 109 7.23 -3.78 7.99
CA ALA A 109 7.99 -2.70 7.38
C ALA A 109 7.59 -1.32 7.94
N CYS A 110 6.30 -1.07 8.19
CA CYS A 110 5.83 0.16 8.83
C CYS A 110 6.42 0.37 10.25
N TRP A 111 6.93 -0.68 10.89
CA TRP A 111 7.61 -0.62 12.19
C TRP A 111 9.13 -0.43 12.10
N GLY A 112 9.66 -0.22 10.90
CA GLY A 112 11.08 0.01 10.62
C GLY A 112 11.92 -1.27 10.54
N ASP A 113 11.31 -2.44 10.38
CA ASP A 113 12.06 -3.69 10.26
C ASP A 113 12.82 -3.74 8.92
N ARG A 114 14.15 -3.84 9.00
CA ARG A 114 15.03 -3.77 7.83
C ARG A 114 14.84 -4.92 6.86
N SER A 115 14.55 -6.13 7.35
CA SER A 115 14.39 -7.30 6.50
C SER A 115 13.09 -7.22 5.68
N SER A 116 12.04 -6.72 6.33
CA SER A 116 10.73 -6.46 5.72
C SER A 116 10.83 -5.31 4.71
N LEU A 117 11.52 -4.22 5.05
CA LEU A 117 11.78 -3.12 4.12
C LEU A 117 12.47 -3.58 2.83
N GLU A 118 13.49 -4.44 2.94
CA GLU A 118 14.18 -4.99 1.77
C GLU A 118 13.28 -5.92 0.94
N LEU A 119 12.43 -6.72 1.60
CA LEU A 119 11.44 -7.55 0.90
C LEU A 119 10.44 -6.69 0.12
N ILE A 120 9.88 -5.65 0.74
CA ILE A 120 8.92 -4.75 0.10
C ILE A 120 9.58 -3.94 -1.03
N ARG A 121 10.83 -3.48 -0.85
CA ARG A 121 11.61 -2.83 -1.91
C ARG A 121 11.74 -3.72 -3.14
N ARG A 122 12.11 -4.98 -2.96
CA ARG A 122 12.22 -5.94 -4.08
C ARG A 122 10.89 -6.10 -4.81
N ARG A 123 9.77 -6.15 -4.10
CA ARG A 123 8.44 -6.21 -4.73
C ARG A 123 8.10 -4.97 -5.54
N TYR A 124 8.44 -3.78 -5.05
CA TYR A 124 8.20 -2.56 -5.81
C TYR A 124 8.97 -2.56 -7.15
N LEU A 125 10.20 -3.06 -7.12
CA LEU A 125 11.11 -3.14 -8.26
C LEU A 125 10.82 -4.29 -9.23
N ASP A 126 10.00 -5.27 -8.83
CA ASP A 126 9.67 -6.42 -9.65
C ASP A 126 8.67 -6.05 -10.76
N ALA A 127 9.15 -6.02 -12.01
CA ALA A 127 8.35 -5.64 -13.16
C ALA A 127 7.29 -6.68 -13.54
N GLU A 128 7.41 -7.93 -13.08
CA GLU A 128 6.47 -9.02 -13.38
C GLU A 128 5.24 -8.98 -12.46
N LEU A 129 5.30 -8.22 -11.36
CA LEU A 129 4.18 -8.09 -10.44
C LEU A 129 3.09 -7.17 -10.98
N PRO A 130 1.80 -7.47 -10.68
CA PRO A 130 0.71 -6.56 -10.97
C PRO A 130 0.94 -5.16 -10.39
N ILE A 131 0.53 -4.13 -11.12
CA ILE A 131 0.71 -2.71 -10.75
C ILE A 131 0.24 -2.45 -9.31
N GLU A 132 -0.92 -2.97 -8.92
CA GLU A 132 -1.47 -2.78 -7.57
C GLU A 132 -0.54 -3.29 -6.46
N GLN A 133 0.14 -4.42 -6.70
CA GLN A 133 1.07 -4.97 -5.72
C GLN A 133 2.34 -4.12 -5.61
N ARG A 134 2.81 -3.58 -6.73
CA ARG A 134 3.96 -2.66 -6.77
C ARG A 134 3.64 -1.35 -6.07
N LEU A 135 2.44 -0.78 -6.30
CA LEU A 135 1.98 0.44 -5.64
C LEU A 135 1.74 0.24 -4.14
N ALA A 136 1.19 -0.91 -3.73
CA ALA A 136 1.08 -1.26 -2.31
C ALA A 136 2.45 -1.35 -1.63
N ALA A 137 3.45 -1.93 -2.32
CA ALA A 137 4.82 -1.98 -1.83
C ALA A 137 5.43 -0.57 -1.68
N LEU A 138 5.28 0.30 -2.68
CA LEU A 138 5.73 1.70 -2.59
C LEU A 138 5.06 2.43 -1.42
N GLN A 139 3.75 2.26 -1.24
CA GLN A 139 3.02 2.85 -0.11
C GLN A 139 3.57 2.38 1.24
N GLY A 140 3.92 1.10 1.37
CA GLY A 140 4.58 0.56 2.56
C GLY A 140 5.93 1.21 2.85
N LEU A 141 6.76 1.39 1.81
CA LEU A 141 8.08 2.04 1.93
C LEU A 141 7.94 3.52 2.34
N VAL A 142 6.97 4.23 1.76
CA VAL A 142 6.64 5.61 2.13
C VAL A 142 6.20 5.72 3.58
N ALA A 143 5.25 4.87 3.99
CA ALA A 143 4.72 4.89 5.35
C ALA A 143 5.76 4.53 6.42
N ALA A 144 6.70 3.65 6.07
CA ALA A 144 7.82 3.30 6.93
C ALA A 144 8.90 4.39 7.04
N GLY A 145 8.74 5.53 6.35
CA GLY A 145 9.74 6.60 6.30
C GLY A 145 10.97 6.26 5.45
N ALA A 146 10.94 5.15 4.71
CA ALA A 146 12.02 4.72 3.82
C ALA A 146 11.95 5.38 2.43
N ALA A 147 11.17 6.47 2.28
CA ALA A 147 11.00 7.20 1.04
C ALA A 147 12.34 7.60 0.41
N ARG A 148 13.29 8.09 1.23
CA ARG A 148 14.64 8.48 0.77
C ARG A 148 15.35 7.36 0.02
N GLU A 149 15.24 6.14 0.53
CA GLU A 149 15.94 4.97 0.00
C GLU A 149 15.33 4.48 -1.31
N VAL A 150 14.10 4.91 -1.63
CA VAL A 150 13.39 4.50 -2.84
C VAL A 150 13.23 5.63 -3.85
N LEU A 151 13.68 6.87 -3.54
CA LEU A 151 13.56 8.02 -4.45
C LEU A 151 14.22 7.77 -5.81
N ASN A 152 15.38 7.13 -5.85
CA ASN A 152 16.03 6.80 -7.13
C ASN A 152 15.18 5.83 -7.95
N ALA A 153 14.69 4.76 -7.33
CA ALA A 153 13.81 3.80 -7.98
C ALA A 153 12.47 4.42 -8.44
N VAL A 154 11.93 5.34 -7.65
CA VAL A 154 10.76 6.13 -8.01
C VAL A 154 11.05 7.02 -9.22
N SER A 155 12.17 7.74 -9.20
CA SER A 155 12.64 8.56 -10.31
C SER A 155 12.79 7.73 -11.58
N ASP A 156 13.42 6.56 -11.49
CA ASP A 156 13.59 5.64 -12.62
C ASP A 156 12.22 5.19 -13.15
N THR A 157 11.30 4.83 -12.26
CA THR A 157 9.95 4.37 -12.64
C THR A 157 9.14 5.46 -13.32
N ILE A 158 9.09 6.69 -12.79
CA ILE A 158 8.30 7.79 -13.38
C ILE A 158 8.90 8.27 -14.71
N ASN A 159 10.19 8.04 -14.94
CA ASN A 159 10.91 8.44 -16.14
C ASN A 159 11.03 7.34 -17.21
N ASP A 160 10.68 6.10 -16.90
CA ASP A 160 10.67 4.99 -17.85
C ASP A 160 9.31 4.88 -18.55
N PRO A 161 9.18 5.23 -19.86
CA PRO A 161 7.94 5.07 -20.59
C PRO A 161 7.48 3.60 -20.67
N LYS A 162 8.41 2.64 -20.57
CA LYS A 162 8.09 1.20 -20.62
C LYS A 162 7.40 0.71 -19.36
N ALA A 163 7.47 1.46 -18.25
CA ALA A 163 6.74 1.15 -17.03
C ALA A 163 5.20 1.27 -17.20
N GLY A 164 4.75 1.94 -18.27
CA GLY A 164 3.33 2.20 -18.54
C GLY A 164 2.79 3.40 -17.76
N SER A 165 1.90 4.17 -18.38
CA SER A 165 1.35 5.41 -17.81
C SER A 165 0.62 5.17 -16.49
N ALA A 166 -0.15 4.08 -16.37
CA ALA A 166 -0.89 3.73 -15.16
C ALA A 166 0.02 3.58 -13.92
N LEU A 167 1.13 2.85 -14.04
CA LEU A 167 2.08 2.70 -12.93
C LEU A 167 2.75 4.03 -12.60
N ARG A 168 3.20 4.79 -13.60
CA ARG A 168 3.86 6.08 -13.42
C ARG A 168 2.95 7.08 -12.68
N MET A 169 1.69 7.20 -13.11
CA MET A 169 0.69 8.02 -12.45
C MET A 169 0.42 7.54 -11.02
N GLY A 170 0.30 6.22 -10.81
CA GLY A 170 0.12 5.65 -9.47
C GLY A 170 1.28 5.94 -8.53
N VAL A 171 2.52 5.91 -9.04
CA VAL A 171 3.72 6.28 -8.27
C VAL A 171 3.70 7.75 -7.89
N ILE A 172 3.40 8.64 -8.86
CA ILE A 172 3.27 10.09 -8.62
C ILE A 172 2.19 10.36 -7.56
N GLU A 173 1.04 9.68 -7.65
CA GLU A 173 -0.03 9.79 -6.66
C GLU A 173 0.45 9.35 -5.27
N ARG A 174 1.18 8.24 -5.11
CA ARG A 174 1.66 7.82 -3.79
C ARG A 174 2.68 8.78 -3.18
N LEU A 175 3.43 9.53 -3.99
CA LEU A 175 4.30 10.60 -3.49
C LEU A 175 3.51 11.72 -2.81
N SER A 176 2.26 11.95 -3.21
CA SER A 176 1.38 12.94 -2.56
C SER A 176 1.14 12.65 -1.09
N GLY A 177 1.13 11.37 -0.72
CA GLY A 177 0.94 10.90 0.65
C GLY A 177 2.13 11.13 1.59
N ILE A 178 3.29 11.56 1.08
CA ILE A 178 4.46 11.85 1.92
C ILE A 178 4.22 13.17 2.69
N GLN A 179 3.86 13.03 3.97
CA GLN A 179 3.59 14.16 4.85
C GLN A 179 4.85 14.86 5.36
N ASP A 180 6.00 14.19 5.31
CA ASP A 180 7.26 14.73 5.81
C ASP A 180 7.71 15.94 4.97
N GLU A 181 7.68 17.12 5.61
CA GLU A 181 7.97 18.40 4.97
C GLU A 181 9.39 18.48 4.42
N GLN A 182 10.34 17.72 5.00
CA GLN A 182 11.73 17.70 4.55
C GLN A 182 11.89 17.06 3.17
N PHE A 183 10.95 16.18 2.78
CA PHE A 183 10.95 15.53 1.46
C PHE A 183 10.23 16.35 0.40
N GLY A 184 9.41 17.32 0.81
CA GLY A 184 8.62 18.11 -0.10
C GLY A 184 9.41 18.77 -1.23
N PRO A 185 10.50 19.50 -0.93
CA PRO A 185 11.33 20.11 -1.96
C PRO A 185 11.91 19.09 -2.94
N MET A 186 12.40 17.94 -2.44
CA MET A 186 12.99 16.89 -3.30
C MET A 186 11.96 16.28 -4.26
N ILE A 187 10.73 16.03 -3.79
CA ILE A 187 9.63 15.53 -4.63
C ILE A 187 9.25 16.58 -5.66
N ALA A 188 9.15 17.84 -5.26
CA ALA A 188 8.77 18.92 -6.15
C ALA A 188 9.82 19.14 -7.26
N GLU A 189 11.11 19.16 -6.91
CA GLU A 189 12.22 19.21 -7.87
C GLU A 189 12.18 18.02 -8.83
N LEU A 190 12.05 16.79 -8.30
CA LEU A 190 11.95 15.58 -9.11
C LEU A 190 10.82 15.66 -10.16
N LEU A 191 9.63 16.12 -9.77
CA LEU A 191 8.50 16.22 -10.68
C LEU A 191 8.70 17.37 -11.69
N VAL A 192 9.12 18.55 -11.23
CA VAL A 192 9.32 19.73 -12.09
C VAL A 192 10.40 19.48 -13.15
N ASP A 193 11.53 18.87 -12.77
CA ASP A 193 12.63 18.60 -13.69
C ASP A 193 12.25 17.59 -14.79
N ASN A 194 11.27 16.73 -14.52
CA ASN A 194 10.82 15.70 -15.46
C ASN A 194 9.52 16.06 -16.20
N LEU A 195 8.81 17.13 -15.79
CA LEU A 195 7.57 17.59 -16.45
C LEU A 195 7.68 17.71 -17.99
N PRO A 196 8.76 18.27 -18.57
CA PRO A 196 8.89 18.38 -20.04
C PRO A 196 8.99 17.04 -20.75
N ARG A 197 9.43 15.99 -20.04
CA ARG A 197 9.59 14.62 -20.57
C ARG A 197 8.36 13.76 -20.38
N PHE A 198 7.44 14.16 -19.51
CA PHE A 198 6.19 13.43 -19.30
C PHE A 198 5.28 13.56 -20.53
N GLU A 199 4.73 12.42 -20.92
CA GLU A 199 3.68 12.29 -21.93
C GLU A 199 2.41 13.03 -21.49
N GLU A 200 1.53 13.33 -22.45
CA GLU A 200 0.29 14.08 -22.21
C GLU A 200 -0.62 13.43 -21.17
N GLU A 201 -0.58 12.10 -21.03
CA GLU A 201 -1.38 11.37 -20.03
C GLU A 201 -0.81 11.51 -18.60
N VAL A 202 0.51 11.52 -18.44
CA VAL A 202 1.17 11.52 -17.12
C VAL A 202 1.33 12.94 -16.57
N ARG A 203 1.53 13.92 -17.44
CA ARG A 203 1.79 15.31 -17.08
C ARG A 203 0.70 15.95 -16.19
N PRO A 204 -0.61 15.78 -16.45
CA PRO A 204 -1.66 16.35 -15.60
C PRO A 204 -1.59 15.87 -14.16
N LYS A 205 -1.29 14.58 -13.94
CA LYS A 205 -1.15 14.02 -12.59
C LYS A 205 0.05 14.61 -11.84
N ALA A 206 1.17 14.83 -12.51
CA ALA A 206 2.32 15.50 -11.91
C ALA A 206 2.01 16.95 -11.51
N ILE A 207 1.31 17.70 -12.37
CA ILE A 207 0.87 19.08 -12.08
C ILE A 207 -0.12 19.08 -10.91
N GLU A 208 -1.10 18.18 -10.91
CA GLU A 208 -2.06 18.02 -9.81
C GLU A 208 -1.31 17.88 -8.48
N VAL A 209 -0.42 16.88 -8.37
CA VAL A 209 0.38 16.65 -7.16
C VAL A 209 1.19 17.89 -6.78
N LEU A 210 1.91 18.51 -7.71
CA LEU A 210 2.68 19.75 -7.44
C LEU A 210 1.83 20.90 -6.91
N THR A 211 0.54 20.96 -7.28
CA THR A 211 -0.38 22.02 -6.84
C THR A 211 -1.13 21.73 -5.54
N GLN A 212 -1.05 20.51 -5.00
CA GLN A 212 -1.76 20.14 -3.76
C GLN A 212 -1.20 20.84 -2.51
N ARG A 213 0.07 21.26 -2.52
CA ARG A 213 0.75 21.85 -1.34
C ARG A 213 1.53 23.10 -1.74
N PRO A 214 1.42 24.22 -1.00
CA PRO A 214 2.16 25.45 -1.31
C PRO A 214 3.67 25.27 -1.48
N ALA A 215 4.28 24.41 -0.65
CA ALA A 215 5.71 24.11 -0.71
C ALA A 215 6.13 23.41 -2.01
N TRP A 216 5.20 22.70 -2.68
CA TRP A 216 5.45 21.99 -3.93
C TRP A 216 5.12 22.85 -5.15
N SER A 217 4.17 23.78 -5.00
CA SER A 217 3.81 24.72 -6.07
C SER A 217 4.92 25.74 -6.35
N ALA A 218 5.74 26.11 -5.36
CA ALA A 218 6.73 27.17 -5.53
C ALA A 218 7.80 26.84 -6.60
N PRO A 219 8.42 25.62 -6.62
CA PRO A 219 9.30 25.22 -7.71
C PRO A 219 8.63 25.24 -9.09
N LEU A 220 7.36 24.85 -9.18
CA LEU A 220 6.59 24.89 -10.43
C LEU A 220 6.45 26.32 -10.97
N LEU A 221 6.08 27.28 -10.11
CA LEU A 221 5.95 28.69 -10.50
C LEU A 221 7.30 29.29 -10.95
N VAL A 222 8.40 28.89 -10.31
CA VAL A 222 9.76 29.28 -10.73
C VAL A 222 10.08 28.71 -12.11
N ALA A 223 9.72 27.47 -12.39
CA ALA A 223 9.95 26.84 -13.69
C ALA A 223 9.12 27.51 -14.81
N ILE A 224 7.85 27.84 -14.56
CA ILE A 224 6.99 28.58 -15.50
C ILE A 224 7.60 29.95 -15.81
N LYS A 225 7.99 30.71 -14.78
CA LYS A 225 8.63 32.02 -14.97
C LYS A 225 9.92 31.95 -15.79
N LYS A 226 10.67 30.85 -15.72
CA LYS A 226 11.89 30.62 -16.52
C LYS A 226 11.60 30.28 -17.97
N GLN A 227 10.44 29.72 -18.28
CA GLN A 227 10.03 29.39 -19.66
C GLN A 227 9.41 30.59 -20.40
N ASP A 228 8.97 31.62 -19.67
CA ASP A 228 8.33 32.84 -20.20
C ASP A 228 9.29 34.03 -20.45
N VAL A 229 10.51 33.81 -20.98
CA VAL A 229 11.36 34.87 -21.57
C VAL A 229 11.96 34.43 -22.89
#